data_AF-A0A8S9LFS4-F1
#
_entry.id   AF-A0A8S9LFS4-F1
#
_cell.length_a   1.000
_cell.length_b   1.000
_cell.length_c   1.000
_cell.angle_alpha   90.00
_cell.angle_beta   90.00
_cell.angle_gamma   90.00
#
_symmetry.space_group_name_H-M   'P 1'
#
loop_
_entity.id
_entity.type
_entity.pdbx_description
1 polymer ?
#
loop_
_entity_poly.entity_id
_entity_poly.type
_entity_poly.pdbx_seq_one_letter_code
_entity_poly.pdbx_strand_id
1 'polypeptide(L)'
;MAATYTHTIFKKFQVEVLGVVACHPRKEKEDENMVTFRVQDCEKDDEFLVTWSKTQSELCCFCYMFEYKGFLCRHALMILQMCGFASVPPRYILKRWTKDAKSGGADQIQTRVQRYNDLCCRAIELSEEGCVSEENYNIVLRTLVETLKNCVDLNHARNNFAESNSQLNNGAHEEENHVLAAVKATKKKTVVRKRKGQPEASQMLESQPSLQPMENISSEGMSMSGYYGPQQNVQGLVC
;
A
#
# COMPACT_ATOMS: atom_id res chain seq x y z
N MET A 1 11.46 -1.98 -11.93
CA MET A 1 10.82 -1.08 -10.94
C MET A 1 9.36 -1.40 -10.61
N ALA A 2 8.47 -1.73 -11.57
CA ALA A 2 7.05 -2.04 -11.26
C ALA A 2 6.84 -3.26 -10.33
N ALA A 3 7.78 -4.21 -10.31
CA ALA A 3 7.81 -5.28 -9.33
C ALA A 3 8.03 -4.77 -7.89
N THR A 4 8.85 -3.74 -7.73
CA THR A 4 9.40 -3.26 -6.46
C THR A 4 8.43 -2.40 -5.66
N TYR A 5 7.88 -1.35 -6.26
CA TYR A 5 7.02 -0.38 -5.57
C TYR A 5 5.57 -0.85 -5.39
N THR A 6 4.90 -0.40 -4.32
CA THR A 6 3.43 -0.46 -4.24
C THR A 6 2.80 0.31 -5.41
N HIS A 7 1.66 -0.17 -5.93
CA HIS A 7 1.00 0.42 -7.10
C HIS A 7 0.77 1.95 -6.99
N THR A 8 0.37 2.43 -5.81
CA THR A 8 0.13 3.86 -5.54
C THR A 8 1.42 4.70 -5.59
N ILE A 9 2.54 4.18 -5.09
CA ILE A 9 3.83 4.88 -5.18
C ILE A 9 4.43 4.75 -6.58
N PHE A 10 4.28 3.59 -7.22
CA PHE A 10 4.72 3.40 -8.61
C PHE A 10 4.08 4.43 -9.54
N LYS A 11 2.76 4.66 -9.45
CA LYS A 11 2.09 5.71 -10.24
C LYS A 11 2.61 7.12 -9.96
N LYS A 12 2.88 7.47 -8.69
CA LYS A 12 3.49 8.78 -8.35
C LYS A 12 4.91 8.91 -8.89
N PHE A 13 5.70 7.83 -8.84
CA PHE A 13 7.05 7.79 -9.37
C PHE A 13 7.07 7.83 -10.91
N GLN A 14 6.09 7.23 -11.59
CA GLN A 14 5.94 7.35 -13.05
C GLN A 14 5.71 8.80 -13.49
N VAL A 15 4.97 9.61 -12.73
CA VAL A 15 4.80 11.05 -13.03
C VAL A 15 6.13 11.79 -12.95
N GLU A 16 6.98 11.49 -11.96
CA GLU A 16 8.32 12.10 -11.88
C GLU A 16 9.26 11.61 -12.99
N VAL A 17 9.20 10.32 -13.37
CA VAL A 17 9.98 9.77 -14.48
C VAL A 17 9.58 10.40 -15.82
N LEU A 18 8.28 10.61 -16.06
CA LEU A 18 7.81 11.30 -17.27
C LEU A 18 8.17 12.79 -17.24
N GLY A 19 8.05 13.44 -16.08
CA GLY A 19 8.42 14.84 -15.88
C GLY A 19 9.91 15.16 -16.09
N VAL A 20 10.80 14.16 -16.21
CA VAL A 20 12.21 14.35 -16.59
C VAL A 20 12.34 15.08 -17.93
N VAL A 21 11.39 14.91 -18.87
CA VAL A 21 11.46 15.56 -20.19
C VAL A 21 11.29 17.09 -20.14
N ALA A 22 10.78 17.64 -19.04
CA ALA A 22 10.67 19.09 -18.81
C ALA A 22 11.87 19.67 -18.03
N CYS A 23 12.81 18.83 -17.60
CA CYS A 23 13.98 19.25 -16.81
C CYS A 23 15.19 19.54 -17.70
N HIS A 24 15.72 20.75 -17.64
CA HIS A 24 16.90 21.19 -18.37
C HIS A 24 18.08 21.42 -17.40
N PRO A 25 19.04 20.46 -17.30
CA PRO A 25 20.13 20.53 -16.34
C PRO A 25 21.34 21.30 -16.87
N ARG A 26 21.89 22.19 -16.05
CA ARG A 26 23.16 22.89 -16.26
C ARG A 26 24.11 22.61 -15.11
N LYS A 27 25.35 22.22 -15.42
CA LYS A 27 26.43 22.13 -14.42
C LYS A 27 26.85 23.55 -14.02
N GLU A 28 26.81 23.84 -12.72
CA GLU A 28 27.04 25.18 -12.16
C GLU A 28 28.39 25.25 -11.42
N LYS A 29 28.73 24.22 -10.64
CA LYS A 29 30.01 24.12 -9.93
C LYS A 29 30.51 22.68 -9.92
N GLU A 30 31.83 22.50 -9.91
CA GLU A 30 32.46 21.24 -9.54
C GLU A 30 33.60 21.51 -8.56
N ASP A 31 33.55 20.83 -7.42
CA ASP A 31 34.64 20.67 -6.46
C ASP A 31 35.22 19.25 -6.61
N GLU A 32 36.35 18.97 -5.96
CA GLU A 32 37.00 17.65 -5.96
C GLU A 32 36.00 16.52 -5.63
N ASN A 33 35.22 16.73 -4.56
CA ASN A 33 34.31 15.73 -3.98
C ASN A 33 32.84 15.89 -4.37
N MET A 34 32.42 17.00 -4.98
CA MET A 34 30.99 17.30 -5.23
C MET A 34 30.77 18.04 -6.55
N VAL A 35 29.68 17.73 -7.26
CA VAL A 35 29.18 18.50 -8.41
C VAL A 35 27.87 19.16 -8.03
N THR A 36 27.67 20.42 -8.44
CA THR A 36 26.40 21.15 -8.29
C THR A 36 25.80 21.44 -9.66
N PHE A 37 24.53 21.09 -9.82
CA PHE A 37 23.73 21.35 -11.00
C PHE A 37 22.54 22.25 -10.66
N ARG A 38 22.20 23.11 -11.61
CA ARG A 38 20.98 23.93 -11.64
C ARG A 38 20.06 23.33 -12.69
N VAL A 39 18.85 22.96 -12.30
CA VAL A 39 17.88 22.27 -13.17
C VAL A 39 16.63 23.12 -13.32
N GLN A 40 16.44 23.70 -14.51
CA GLN A 40 15.21 24.40 -14.86
C GLN A 40 14.09 23.38 -15.11
N ASP A 41 12.91 23.59 -14.53
CA ASP A 41 11.75 22.68 -14.63
C ASP A 41 10.60 23.39 -15.34
N CYS A 42 10.51 23.21 -16.66
CA CYS A 42 9.61 23.97 -17.53
C CYS A 42 8.11 23.68 -17.29
N GLU A 43 7.77 22.66 -16.50
CA GLU A 43 6.38 22.39 -16.05
C GLU A 43 6.03 23.19 -14.78
N LYS A 44 7.03 23.66 -14.02
CA LYS A 44 6.86 24.44 -12.78
C LYS A 44 7.24 25.92 -12.92
N ASP A 45 7.94 26.29 -13.99
CA ASP A 45 8.51 27.63 -14.21
C ASP A 45 9.46 28.07 -13.08
N ASP A 46 10.33 27.13 -12.64
CA ASP A 46 11.20 27.27 -11.46
C ASP A 46 12.55 26.54 -11.66
N GLU A 47 13.57 26.90 -10.87
CA GLU A 47 14.92 26.31 -10.91
C GLU A 47 15.29 25.59 -9.61
N PHE A 48 15.77 24.35 -9.73
CA PHE A 48 16.13 23.51 -8.60
C PHE A 48 17.61 23.19 -8.57
N LEU A 49 18.25 23.43 -7.42
CA LEU A 49 19.62 22.97 -7.17
C LEU A 49 19.63 21.46 -6.89
N VAL A 50 20.63 20.78 -7.45
CA VAL A 50 20.89 19.35 -7.27
C VAL A 50 22.39 19.14 -7.06
N THR A 51 22.78 18.54 -5.95
CA THR A 51 24.18 18.22 -5.65
C THR A 51 24.45 16.72 -5.77
N TRP A 52 25.60 16.37 -6.32
CA TRP A 52 26.11 15.00 -6.43
C TRP A 52 27.45 14.88 -5.68
N SER A 53 27.44 14.16 -4.56
CA SER A 53 28.62 13.76 -3.79
C SER A 53 29.29 12.57 -4.48
N LYS A 54 30.47 12.80 -5.06
CA LYS A 54 31.28 11.77 -5.75
C LYS A 54 31.74 10.70 -4.77
N THR A 55 32.18 11.11 -3.58
CA THR A 55 32.77 10.24 -2.56
C THR A 55 31.76 9.31 -1.90
N GLN A 56 30.56 9.82 -1.60
CA GLN A 56 29.47 9.00 -1.04
C GLN A 56 28.63 8.30 -2.12
N SER A 57 28.72 8.76 -3.37
CA SER A 57 27.78 8.47 -4.46
C SER A 57 26.34 8.81 -4.07
N GLU A 58 26.14 10.04 -3.59
CA GLU A 58 24.87 10.54 -3.06
C GLU A 58 24.37 11.79 -3.79
N LEU A 59 23.06 11.86 -3.97
CA LEU A 59 22.36 12.92 -4.69
C LEU A 59 21.34 13.55 -3.76
N CYS A 60 21.47 14.86 -3.53
CA CYS A 60 20.49 15.67 -2.82
C CYS A 60 19.87 16.70 -3.76
N CYS A 61 18.55 16.90 -3.70
CA CYS A 61 17.87 17.93 -4.48
C CYS A 61 17.13 18.88 -3.55
N PHE A 62 17.31 20.18 -3.75
CA PHE A 62 16.77 21.25 -2.88
C PHE A 62 15.24 21.41 -2.98
N CYS A 63 14.55 20.63 -3.81
CA CYS A 63 13.10 20.46 -3.69
C CYS A 63 12.68 19.55 -2.50
N TYR A 64 13.64 18.88 -1.84
CA TYR A 64 13.49 17.98 -0.68
C TYR A 64 12.51 16.81 -0.84
N MET A 65 12.19 16.44 -2.08
CA MET A 65 11.16 15.44 -2.38
C MET A 65 11.53 14.03 -1.91
N PHE A 66 12.82 13.68 -1.87
CA PHE A 66 13.23 12.39 -1.32
C PHE A 66 13.04 12.34 0.21
N GLU A 67 13.23 13.46 0.89
CA GLU A 67 13.16 13.61 2.32
C GLU A 67 11.70 13.53 2.79
N TYR A 68 10.80 14.33 2.22
CA TYR A 68 9.39 14.38 2.65
C TYR A 68 8.47 13.35 1.96
N LYS A 69 8.71 12.97 0.69
CA LYS A 69 7.92 11.94 -0.03
C LYS A 69 8.62 10.58 -0.09
N GLY A 70 9.92 10.46 0.13
CA GLY A 70 10.63 9.17 0.16
C GLY A 70 10.90 8.54 -1.21
N PHE A 71 10.75 9.28 -2.30
CA PHE A 71 11.14 8.88 -3.65
C PHE A 71 11.66 10.09 -4.41
N LEU A 72 12.52 9.85 -5.40
CA LEU A 72 13.20 10.89 -6.16
C LEU A 72 12.23 11.72 -7.01
N CYS A 73 12.48 13.03 -7.10
CA CYS A 73 11.85 13.91 -8.08
C CYS A 73 12.50 13.78 -9.47
N ARG A 74 11.80 14.30 -10.48
CA ARG A 74 12.30 14.50 -11.85
C ARG A 74 13.70 15.13 -11.93
N HIS A 75 14.03 16.11 -11.08
CA HIS A 75 15.34 16.79 -11.11
C HIS A 75 16.48 15.85 -10.71
N ALA A 76 16.25 15.07 -9.64
CA ALA A 76 17.20 14.07 -9.18
C ALA A 76 17.32 12.89 -10.15
N LEU A 77 16.22 12.49 -10.79
CA LEU A 77 16.23 11.47 -11.84
C LEU A 77 17.02 11.92 -13.07
N MET A 78 16.86 13.17 -13.51
CA MET A 78 17.66 13.77 -14.58
C MET A 78 19.16 13.73 -14.27
N ILE A 79 19.58 14.16 -13.08
CA ILE A 79 20.99 14.15 -12.70
C ILE A 79 21.55 12.73 -12.51
N LEU A 80 20.78 11.77 -12.00
CA LEU A 80 21.19 10.35 -12.01
C LEU A 80 21.45 9.84 -13.44
N GLN A 81 20.59 10.19 -14.39
CA GLN A 81 20.76 9.82 -15.80
C GLN A 81 22.00 10.48 -16.41
N MET A 82 22.27 11.76 -16.12
CA MET A 82 23.52 12.43 -16.54
C MET A 82 24.77 11.78 -15.92
N CYS A 83 24.68 11.30 -14.68
CA CYS A 83 25.75 10.58 -14.00
C CYS A 83 25.88 9.10 -14.45
N GLY A 84 25.15 8.67 -15.49
CA GLY A 84 25.28 7.34 -16.09
C GLY A 84 24.55 6.21 -15.35
N PHE A 85 23.69 6.50 -14.38
CA PHE A 85 22.98 5.47 -13.63
C PHE A 85 21.82 4.88 -14.45
N ALA A 86 22.02 3.68 -14.99
CA ALA A 86 21.00 2.92 -15.73
C ALA A 86 19.76 2.53 -14.90
N SER A 87 19.80 2.68 -13.57
CA SER A 87 18.64 2.50 -12.69
C SER A 87 18.81 3.27 -11.38
N VAL A 88 17.71 3.52 -10.66
CA VAL A 88 17.72 4.18 -9.35
C VAL A 88 18.54 3.36 -8.35
N PRO A 89 19.62 3.92 -7.74
CA PRO A 89 20.42 3.20 -6.76
C PRO A 89 19.62 2.72 -5.55
N PRO A 90 19.90 1.51 -4.98
CA PRO A 90 19.10 0.92 -3.91
C PRO A 90 18.87 1.82 -2.68
N ARG A 91 19.81 2.73 -2.36
CA ARG A 91 19.68 3.66 -1.22
C ARG A 91 18.45 4.59 -1.32
N TYR A 92 17.94 4.84 -2.53
CA TYR A 92 16.72 5.64 -2.75
C TYR A 92 15.43 4.83 -2.83
N ILE A 93 15.50 3.50 -2.67
CA ILE A 93 14.34 2.59 -2.71
C ILE A 93 13.92 2.28 -1.27
N LEU A 94 13.22 3.23 -0.63
CA LEU A 94 12.85 3.11 0.78
C LEU A 94 11.81 2.00 1.01
N LYS A 95 12.12 1.05 1.89
CA LYS A 95 11.29 -0.14 2.21
C LYS A 95 9.82 0.18 2.50
N ARG A 96 9.50 1.34 3.10
CA ARG A 96 8.10 1.77 3.35
C ARG A 96 7.24 1.91 2.09
N TRP A 97 7.86 1.99 0.92
CA TRP A 97 7.20 2.16 -0.37
C TRP A 97 7.25 0.92 -1.27
N THR A 98 8.06 -0.09 -0.94
CA THR A 98 8.08 -1.36 -1.68
C THR A 98 6.84 -2.19 -1.33
N LYS A 99 6.52 -3.21 -2.14
CA LYS A 99 5.44 -4.16 -1.80
C LYS A 99 5.75 -4.88 -0.47
N ASP A 100 7.04 -5.04 -0.21
CA ASP A 100 7.65 -5.61 1.00
C ASP A 100 7.57 -4.69 2.23
N ALA A 101 6.93 -3.52 2.14
CA ALA A 101 6.60 -2.70 3.30
C ALA A 101 5.79 -3.45 4.37
N LYS A 102 5.02 -4.48 3.95
CA LYS A 102 4.23 -5.36 4.83
C LYS A 102 4.93 -6.66 5.25
N SER A 103 6.04 -7.04 4.60
CA SER A 103 6.92 -8.12 5.08
C SER A 103 7.97 -7.52 6.00
N GLY A 104 7.79 -7.75 7.30
CA GLY A 104 8.52 -7.13 8.41
C GLY A 104 10.03 -7.39 8.51
N GLY A 105 10.71 -7.75 7.40
CA GLY A 105 12.16 -7.95 7.34
C GLY A 105 12.57 -9.31 7.86
N ALA A 106 13.00 -10.18 6.94
CA ALA A 106 13.50 -11.54 7.22
C ALA A 106 12.58 -12.41 8.10
N ASP A 107 11.74 -13.18 7.41
CA ASP A 107 11.37 -14.53 7.85
C ASP A 107 10.58 -14.69 9.17
N GLN A 108 9.65 -13.76 9.45
CA GLN A 108 8.56 -14.04 10.41
C GLN A 108 7.19 -13.67 9.86
N ILE A 109 6.33 -14.69 9.76
CA ILE A 109 4.91 -14.57 9.41
C ILE A 109 4.11 -14.23 10.68
N GLN A 110 4.30 -13.01 11.19
CA GLN A 110 3.93 -12.65 12.57
C GLN A 110 2.42 -12.67 12.85
N THR A 111 1.57 -12.19 11.93
CA THR A 111 0.11 -12.11 12.15
C THR A 111 -0.65 -13.34 11.67
N ARG A 112 -1.82 -13.60 12.27
CA ARG A 112 -2.77 -14.65 11.83
C ARG A 112 -3.17 -14.48 10.35
N VAL A 113 -3.34 -13.24 9.88
CA VAL A 113 -3.74 -12.94 8.50
C VAL A 113 -2.60 -13.25 7.52
N GLN A 114 -1.35 -12.90 7.86
CA GLN A 114 -0.21 -13.27 7.03
C GLN A 114 -0.03 -14.79 6.94
N ARG A 115 -0.19 -15.52 8.07
CA ARG A 115 -0.11 -17.00 8.08
C ARG A 115 -1.22 -17.65 7.27
N TYR A 116 -2.45 -17.14 7.35
CA TYR A 116 -3.53 -17.62 6.51
C TYR A 116 -3.25 -17.39 5.02
N ASN A 117 -2.82 -16.19 4.63
CA ASN A 117 -2.55 -15.85 3.24
C ASN A 117 -1.38 -16.65 2.65
N ASP A 118 -0.28 -16.84 3.39
CA ASP A 118 0.87 -17.64 2.95
C ASP A 118 0.49 -19.12 2.74
N LEU A 119 -0.27 -19.70 3.68
CA LEU A 119 -0.83 -21.05 3.54
C LEU A 119 -1.77 -21.17 2.34
N CYS A 120 -2.60 -20.16 2.06
CA CYS A 120 -3.47 -20.14 0.88
C CYS A 120 -2.67 -20.12 -0.44
N CYS A 121 -1.59 -19.32 -0.54
CA CYS A 121 -0.75 -19.33 -1.75
C CYS A 121 -0.11 -20.71 -1.98
N ARG A 122 0.52 -21.29 -0.94
CA ARG A 122 1.14 -22.62 -1.01
C ARG A 122 0.14 -23.72 -1.31
N ALA A 123 -1.09 -23.61 -0.82
CA ALA A 123 -2.15 -24.57 -1.10
C ALA A 123 -2.64 -24.50 -2.56
N ILE A 124 -2.56 -23.33 -3.21
CA ILE A 124 -2.85 -23.21 -4.66
C ILE A 124 -1.73 -23.89 -5.45
N GLU A 125 -0.47 -23.53 -5.21
CA GLU A 125 0.71 -24.14 -5.85
C GLU A 125 0.70 -25.68 -5.70
N LEU A 126 0.42 -26.18 -4.49
CA LEU A 126 0.31 -27.62 -4.20
C LEU A 126 -0.90 -28.28 -4.86
N SER A 127 -1.98 -27.54 -5.14
CA SER A 127 -3.15 -28.06 -5.86
C SER A 127 -2.89 -28.16 -7.36
N GLU A 128 -2.16 -27.20 -7.93
CA GLU A 128 -1.78 -27.16 -9.35
C GLU A 128 -0.85 -28.35 -9.71
N GLU A 129 0.17 -28.62 -8.89
CA GLU A 129 1.02 -29.81 -9.02
C GLU A 129 0.30 -31.11 -8.61
N GLY A 130 -0.60 -31.00 -7.63
CA GLY A 130 -1.37 -32.12 -7.07
C GLY A 130 -2.39 -32.72 -8.04
N CYS A 131 -2.98 -31.92 -8.95
CA CYS A 131 -3.97 -32.41 -9.90
C CYS A 131 -3.40 -33.00 -11.21
N VAL A 132 -2.06 -33.07 -11.35
CA VAL A 132 -1.40 -33.55 -12.59
C VAL A 132 -1.57 -35.07 -12.82
N SER A 133 -1.68 -35.87 -11.74
CA SER A 133 -1.96 -37.31 -11.84
C SER A 133 -2.76 -37.82 -10.63
N GLU A 134 -3.33 -39.01 -10.75
CA GLU A 134 -4.05 -39.66 -9.64
C GLU A 134 -3.13 -40.02 -8.47
N GLU A 135 -1.87 -40.38 -8.74
CA GLU A 135 -0.85 -40.63 -7.73
C GLU A 135 -0.49 -39.35 -6.96
N ASN A 136 -0.25 -38.24 -7.68
CA ASN A 136 0.00 -36.92 -7.08
C ASN A 136 -1.18 -36.50 -6.18
N TYR A 137 -2.40 -36.60 -6.71
CA TYR A 137 -3.63 -36.27 -5.97
C TYR A 137 -3.75 -37.12 -4.69
N ASN A 138 -3.54 -38.44 -4.79
CA ASN A 138 -3.60 -39.34 -3.65
C ASN A 138 -2.46 -39.11 -2.64
N ILE A 139 -1.30 -38.59 -3.04
CA ILE A 139 -0.25 -38.16 -2.10
C ILE A 139 -0.70 -36.88 -1.37
N VAL A 140 -1.04 -35.83 -2.12
CA VAL A 140 -1.44 -34.52 -1.57
C VAL A 140 -2.64 -34.64 -0.63
N LEU A 141 -3.67 -35.40 -1.02
CA LEU A 141 -4.87 -35.65 -0.21
C LEU A 141 -4.53 -36.27 1.15
N ARG A 142 -3.68 -37.31 1.18
CA ARG A 142 -3.26 -37.96 2.43
C ARG A 142 -2.50 -36.99 3.33
N THR A 143 -1.52 -36.28 2.78
CA THR A 143 -0.71 -35.31 3.54
C THR A 143 -1.54 -34.15 4.09
N LEU A 144 -2.53 -33.64 3.34
CA LEU A 144 -3.46 -32.61 3.82
C LEU A 144 -4.34 -33.10 4.97
N VAL A 145 -4.91 -34.31 4.87
CA VAL A 145 -5.74 -34.91 5.94
C VAL A 145 -4.93 -35.16 7.21
N GLU A 146 -3.72 -35.71 7.08
CA GLU A 146 -2.81 -35.95 8.20
C GLU A 146 -2.37 -34.64 8.88
N THR A 147 -1.98 -33.63 8.09
CA THR A 147 -1.56 -32.32 8.60
C THR A 147 -2.70 -31.60 9.31
N LEU A 148 -3.91 -31.67 8.76
CA LEU A 148 -5.11 -31.09 9.39
C LEU A 148 -5.39 -31.74 10.74
N LYS A 149 -5.35 -33.08 10.81
CA LYS A 149 -5.52 -33.82 12.08
C LYS A 149 -4.48 -33.38 13.11
N ASN A 150 -3.20 -33.39 12.75
CA ASN A 150 -2.10 -33.01 13.65
C ASN A 150 -2.28 -31.57 14.17
N CYS A 151 -2.74 -30.64 13.34
CA CYS A 151 -3.09 -29.28 13.75
C CYS A 151 -4.28 -29.24 14.74
N VAL A 152 -5.30 -30.07 14.57
CA VAL A 152 -6.46 -30.16 15.48
C VAL A 152 -6.03 -30.74 16.84
N ASP A 153 -5.32 -31.87 16.84
CA ASP A 153 -4.85 -32.56 18.04
C ASP A 153 -3.95 -31.66 18.91
N LEU A 154 -3.03 -30.90 18.29
CA LEU A 154 -2.18 -29.93 18.99
C LEU A 154 -2.97 -28.77 19.62
N ASN A 155 -4.08 -28.33 19.01
CA ASN A 155 -4.95 -27.30 19.59
C ASN A 155 -5.74 -27.82 20.79
N HIS A 156 -6.28 -29.05 20.72
CA HIS A 156 -6.94 -29.69 21.87
C HIS A 156 -5.97 -29.88 23.04
N ALA A 157 -4.78 -30.44 22.78
CA ALA A 157 -3.75 -30.61 23.82
C ALA A 157 -3.38 -29.29 24.51
N ARG A 158 -3.29 -28.19 23.75
CA ARG A 158 -2.94 -26.87 24.30
C ARG A 158 -4.08 -26.20 25.08
N ASN A 159 -5.34 -26.45 24.71
CA ASN A 159 -6.49 -25.95 25.45
C ASN A 159 -6.66 -26.69 26.79
N ASN A 160 -6.54 -28.02 26.80
CA ASN A 160 -6.62 -28.83 28.01
C ASN A 160 -5.56 -28.38 29.05
N PHE A 161 -4.35 -28.04 28.60
CA PHE A 161 -3.28 -27.51 29.46
C PHE A 161 -3.62 -26.15 30.09
N ALA A 162 -4.35 -25.29 29.38
CA ALA A 162 -4.79 -23.99 29.89
C ALA A 162 -5.90 -24.14 30.95
N GLU A 163 -6.84 -25.08 30.74
CA GLU A 163 -7.90 -25.38 31.69
C GLU A 163 -7.36 -26.04 32.97
N SER A 164 -6.41 -26.98 32.87
CA SER A 164 -5.74 -27.57 34.04
C SER A 164 -5.06 -26.52 34.94
N ASN A 165 -4.46 -25.49 34.34
CA ASN A 165 -3.82 -24.40 35.09
C ASN A 165 -4.82 -23.48 35.82
N SER A 166 -6.10 -23.50 35.46
CA SER A 166 -7.14 -22.71 36.15
C SER A 166 -7.61 -23.33 37.47
N GLN A 167 -7.44 -24.64 37.63
CA GLN A 167 -7.94 -25.39 38.81
C GLN A 167 -6.98 -25.33 40.01
N LEU A 168 -5.69 -25.05 39.78
CA LEU A 168 -4.66 -24.98 40.82
C LEU A 168 -4.67 -23.69 41.66
N ASN A 169 -5.51 -22.71 41.33
CA ASN A 169 -5.52 -21.38 41.99
C ASN A 169 -6.69 -21.17 42.97
N ASN A 170 -7.44 -22.22 43.30
CA ASN A 170 -8.63 -22.17 44.16
C ASN A 170 -8.45 -22.99 45.46
N GLY A 171 -7.50 -22.59 46.30
CA GLY A 171 -7.29 -23.20 47.62
C GLY A 171 -6.56 -22.26 48.57
N ALA A 172 -7.09 -22.10 49.79
CA ALA A 172 -6.72 -21.11 50.82
C ALA A 172 -7.01 -19.63 50.42
N HIS A 173 -7.63 -18.79 51.27
CA HIS A 173 -8.13 -19.01 52.63
C HIS A 173 -9.27 -18.01 52.99
N GLU A 174 -10.19 -18.42 53.88
CA GLU A 174 -11.11 -17.56 54.66
C GLU A 174 -10.30 -16.92 55.84
N GLU A 175 -10.66 -15.84 56.55
CA GLU A 175 -11.75 -14.83 56.56
C GLU A 175 -11.06 -13.44 56.83
N GLU A 176 -11.63 -12.24 57.03
CA GLU A 176 -12.77 -11.76 57.83
C GLU A 176 -13.12 -10.29 57.42
N ASN A 177 -13.89 -9.55 58.22
CA ASN A 177 -14.41 -8.19 57.94
C ASN A 177 -13.46 -7.08 58.51
N HIS A 178 -13.68 -5.75 58.60
CA HIS A 178 -14.76 -4.75 58.38
C HIS A 178 -14.09 -3.32 58.51
N VAL A 179 -14.55 -2.08 58.21
CA VAL A 179 -15.75 -1.39 57.64
C VAL A 179 -15.29 0.01 57.07
N LEU A 180 -16.13 0.73 56.30
CA LEU A 180 -16.13 2.23 56.05
C LEU A 180 -14.94 2.87 55.27
N ALA A 181 -15.05 4.00 54.54
CA ALA A 181 -16.17 4.70 53.89
C ALA A 181 -15.70 5.85 52.94
N ALA A 182 -16.59 6.31 52.03
CA ALA A 182 -16.61 7.66 51.41
C ALA A 182 -15.45 8.06 50.41
N VAL A 183 -15.63 8.97 49.42
CA VAL A 183 -16.86 9.49 48.77
C VAL A 183 -16.58 10.09 47.36
N LYS A 184 -17.57 9.98 46.46
CA LYS A 184 -17.83 10.74 45.20
C LYS A 184 -16.80 10.74 44.05
N ALA A 185 -17.35 10.70 42.84
CA ALA A 185 -16.67 10.92 41.56
C ALA A 185 -17.01 12.30 40.96
N THR A 186 -16.31 12.72 39.90
CA THR A 186 -16.87 13.68 38.92
C THR A 186 -16.32 13.44 37.51
N LYS A 187 -17.19 13.16 36.54
CA LYS A 187 -16.88 13.24 35.10
C LYS A 187 -17.35 14.61 34.59
N LYS A 188 -16.55 15.30 33.76
CA LYS A 188 -17.02 16.44 32.95
C LYS A 188 -17.04 16.06 31.47
N LYS A 189 -18.22 16.15 30.86
CA LYS A 189 -18.39 16.30 29.40
C LYS A 189 -18.33 17.80 29.06
N THR A 190 -17.87 18.12 27.86
CA THR A 190 -18.10 19.44 27.23
C THR A 190 -18.81 19.22 25.90
N VAL A 191 -19.69 20.13 25.50
CA VAL A 191 -20.73 19.89 24.48
C VAL A 191 -20.52 20.76 23.24
N VAL A 192 -20.77 20.17 22.06
CA VAL A 192 -20.77 20.84 20.76
C VAL A 192 -21.78 21.98 20.72
N ARG A 193 -21.41 23.13 20.15
CA ARG A 193 -22.36 24.20 19.74
C ARG A 193 -22.31 24.44 18.24
N LYS A 194 -23.49 24.67 17.67
CA LYS A 194 -23.78 24.81 16.24
C LYS A 194 -24.63 26.08 16.06
N ARG A 195 -24.29 26.93 15.09
CA ARG A 195 -25.13 28.05 14.63
C ARG A 195 -25.07 28.15 13.09
N LYS A 196 -26.08 28.79 12.50
CA LYS A 196 -26.30 28.93 11.04
C LYS A 196 -26.84 30.34 10.78
N GLY A 197 -26.42 30.98 9.69
CA GLY A 197 -26.87 32.30 9.24
C GLY A 197 -26.28 32.64 7.86
N GLN A 198 -26.99 33.45 7.08
CA GLN A 198 -26.74 33.84 5.67
C GLN A 198 -27.78 34.92 5.30
N PRO A 199 -27.74 35.57 4.12
CA PRO A 199 -26.62 36.17 3.36
C PRO A 199 -26.87 37.70 3.10
N GLU A 200 -25.98 38.42 2.40
CA GLU A 200 -26.35 39.59 1.55
C GLU A 200 -25.22 40.04 0.58
N ALA A 201 -25.56 40.83 -0.44
CA ALA A 201 -24.70 41.35 -1.55
C ALA A 201 -25.40 42.56 -2.24
N SER A 202 -24.83 43.36 -3.16
CA SER A 202 -23.58 43.32 -3.95
C SER A 202 -22.82 44.68 -3.87
N GLN A 203 -21.81 45.04 -4.67
CA GLN A 203 -21.81 45.50 -6.08
C GLN A 203 -20.34 45.89 -6.46
N MET A 204 -19.89 46.19 -7.69
CA MET A 204 -20.18 45.79 -9.09
C MET A 204 -19.05 46.39 -9.97
N LEU A 205 -18.59 45.67 -11.01
CA LEU A 205 -18.21 46.26 -12.31
C LEU A 205 -18.15 45.17 -13.38
N GLU A 206 -18.69 45.43 -14.57
CA GLU A 206 -18.77 44.50 -15.70
C GLU A 206 -17.97 45.00 -16.90
N SER A 207 -17.50 44.08 -17.75
CA SER A 207 -17.40 44.33 -19.20
C SER A 207 -17.28 43.02 -20.00
N GLN A 208 -18.38 42.60 -20.63
CA GLN A 208 -18.38 41.74 -21.82
C GLN A 208 -19.56 42.16 -22.71
N PRO A 209 -19.43 42.05 -24.05
CA PRO A 209 -20.03 40.93 -24.78
C PRO A 209 -19.00 40.30 -25.78
N SER A 210 -19.28 39.27 -26.59
CA SER A 210 -20.56 38.80 -27.16
C SER A 210 -20.59 37.28 -27.45
N LEU A 211 -21.80 36.70 -27.45
CA LEU A 211 -22.12 35.35 -27.96
C LEU A 211 -23.18 35.45 -29.07
N GLN A 212 -23.16 34.54 -30.06
CA GLN A 212 -24.32 33.81 -30.62
C GLN A 212 -23.87 32.70 -31.61
N PRO A 213 -24.72 31.72 -32.03
CA PRO A 213 -24.39 30.31 -31.82
C PRO A 213 -24.63 29.40 -33.06
N MET A 214 -25.20 28.18 -32.85
CA MET A 214 -25.64 27.15 -33.83
C MET A 214 -24.52 26.26 -34.43
N GLU A 215 -24.69 24.96 -34.73
CA GLU A 215 -25.89 24.07 -34.76
C GLU A 215 -25.63 22.63 -34.22
N ASN A 216 -26.65 21.75 -34.26
CA ASN A 216 -26.65 20.37 -33.73
C ASN A 216 -25.86 19.32 -34.55
N ILE A 217 -25.36 18.28 -33.87
CA ILE A 217 -25.43 16.88 -34.35
C ILE A 217 -25.86 16.00 -33.15
N SER A 218 -26.67 14.96 -33.38
CA SER A 218 -27.31 14.16 -32.32
C SER A 218 -27.28 12.65 -32.62
N SER A 219 -27.27 11.84 -31.56
CA SER A 219 -27.36 10.36 -31.57
C SER A 219 -26.14 9.62 -32.21
N GLU A 220 -25.88 8.36 -31.89
CA GLU A 220 -26.62 7.38 -31.07
C GLU A 220 -25.79 6.84 -29.89
N GLY A 221 -26.46 6.27 -28.89
CA GLY A 221 -25.83 5.48 -27.83
C GLY A 221 -26.32 4.03 -27.86
N MET A 222 -25.46 3.09 -27.44
CA MET A 222 -25.84 1.69 -27.25
C MET A 222 -25.74 1.30 -25.77
N SER A 223 -26.83 0.77 -25.22
CA SER A 223 -26.96 0.46 -23.79
C SER A 223 -26.59 -0.97 -23.44
N MET A 224 -26.08 -1.15 -22.21
CA MET A 224 -25.79 -2.43 -21.55
C MET A 224 -26.90 -3.50 -21.70
N SER A 225 -26.51 -4.68 -22.20
CA SER A 225 -27.04 -6.00 -21.81
C SER A 225 -26.10 -7.10 -22.36
N GLY A 226 -25.84 -8.24 -21.73
CA GLY A 226 -26.44 -8.76 -20.49
C GLY A 226 -27.16 -10.10 -20.71
N TYR A 227 -26.48 -11.11 -21.26
CA TYR A 227 -27.06 -12.44 -21.48
C TYR A 227 -26.26 -13.56 -20.80
N TYR A 228 -26.94 -14.32 -19.94
CA TYR A 228 -26.42 -15.49 -19.23
C TYR A 228 -27.47 -16.61 -19.27
N GLY A 229 -27.03 -17.84 -19.53
CA GLY A 229 -27.82 -19.07 -19.34
C GLY A 229 -28.53 -19.62 -20.60
N PRO A 230 -29.20 -20.78 -20.47
CA PRO A 230 -29.31 -21.65 -19.29
C PRO A 230 -28.54 -22.99 -19.42
N GLN A 231 -28.48 -23.75 -18.33
CA GLN A 231 -28.19 -25.19 -18.38
C GLN A 231 -29.49 -25.98 -18.66
N GLN A 232 -29.43 -27.13 -19.36
CA GLN A 232 -29.62 -28.44 -18.72
C GLN A 232 -29.47 -29.65 -19.68
N ASN A 233 -28.53 -30.52 -19.30
CA ASN A 233 -28.45 -31.98 -19.42
C ASN A 233 -29.66 -32.77 -20.01
N VAL A 234 -29.37 -33.64 -20.99
CA VAL A 234 -30.07 -34.94 -21.24
C VAL A 234 -29.01 -35.99 -21.61
N GLN A 235 -29.21 -37.25 -21.22
CA GLN A 235 -28.23 -38.34 -21.37
C GLN A 235 -28.09 -38.90 -22.80
N GLY A 236 -26.84 -39.00 -23.26
CA GLY A 236 -26.20 -40.18 -23.87
C GLY A 236 -26.78 -40.88 -25.12
N LEU A 237 -25.88 -41.22 -26.05
CA LEU A 237 -25.83 -42.59 -26.60
C LEU A 237 -24.42 -42.97 -27.09
N VAL A 238 -24.21 -44.28 -27.24
CA VAL A 238 -22.97 -45.00 -27.58
C VAL A 238 -22.53 -44.77 -29.03
N CYS A 239 -21.23 -44.53 -29.25
CA CYS A 239 -20.37 -45.26 -30.20
C CYS A 239 -18.89 -44.95 -29.97
#